data_AF-A0A962U0R9-F1
#
_entry.id   AF-A0A962U0R9-F1
#
_cell.length_a   1.000
_cell.length_b   1.000
_cell.length_c   1.000
_cell.angle_alpha   90.00
_cell.angle_beta   90.00
_cell.angle_gamma   90.00
#
_symmetry.space_group_name_H-M   'P 1'
#
loop_
_entity.id
_entity.type
_entity.pdbx_description
1 polymer ?
#
loop_
_entity_poly.entity_id
_entity_poly.type
_entity_poly.pdbx_seq_one_letter_code
_entity_poly.pdbx_strand_id
1 'polypeptide(L)'
;MKTSAKLLALLTLVVPTAASASASDDLAALGRALYFDGNLSYNRTQSCASCHAPDRAFVDPRGAGELAAASLGDDGRSIGDRNAPSAAYARFSP
;
A
#
# COMPACT_ATOMS: atom_id res chain seq x y z
N MET A 1 29.57 60.33 -18.82
CA MET A 1 30.48 59.66 -17.86
C MET A 1 29.89 58.31 -17.48
N LYS A 2 30.76 57.31 -17.19
CA LYS A 2 30.62 56.17 -16.23
C LYS A 2 29.22 55.95 -15.60
N THR A 3 28.61 54.77 -15.45
CA THR A 3 29.01 53.34 -15.49
C THR A 3 27.69 52.49 -15.40
N SER A 4 27.60 51.16 -15.50
CA SER A 4 28.59 50.07 -15.51
C SER A 4 28.10 48.79 -16.22
N ALA A 5 28.95 47.77 -16.22
CA ALA A 5 28.70 46.31 -16.22
C ALA A 5 27.34 45.74 -16.69
N LYS A 6 27.42 44.99 -17.79
CA LYS A 6 26.53 43.88 -18.17
C LYS A 6 26.31 42.93 -16.97
N LEU A 7 25.14 42.97 -16.33
CA LEU A 7 24.72 41.89 -15.44
C LEU A 7 24.03 40.82 -16.28
N LEU A 8 24.84 39.93 -16.87
CA LEU A 8 24.36 38.75 -17.58
C LEU A 8 23.82 37.77 -16.53
N ALA A 9 22.59 38.00 -16.06
CA ALA A 9 21.92 37.16 -15.09
C ALA A 9 21.72 35.78 -15.71
N LEU A 10 22.60 34.84 -15.34
CA LEU A 10 22.55 33.45 -15.76
C LEU A 10 21.35 32.79 -15.09
N LEU A 11 20.17 32.95 -15.69
CA LEU A 11 18.94 32.29 -15.27
C LEU A 11 19.11 30.79 -15.54
N THR A 12 19.70 30.07 -14.60
CA THR A 12 19.75 28.61 -14.61
C THR A 12 18.32 28.10 -14.49
N LEU A 13 17.73 27.79 -15.63
CA LEU A 13 16.41 27.18 -15.74
C LEU A 13 16.48 25.81 -15.06
N VAL A 14 16.08 25.75 -13.80
CA VAL A 14 15.83 24.50 -13.09
C VAL A 14 14.59 23.88 -13.72
N VAL A 15 14.80 23.11 -14.79
CA VAL A 15 13.74 22.31 -15.42
C VAL A 15 13.33 21.27 -14.38
N PRO A 16 12.09 21.29 -13.84
CA PRO A 16 11.63 20.22 -13.00
C PRO A 16 11.47 18.98 -13.88
N THR A 17 12.35 18.00 -13.71
CA THR A 17 12.16 16.68 -14.31
C THR A 17 10.96 16.03 -13.63
N ALA A 18 9.77 16.26 -14.17
CA ALA A 18 8.59 15.52 -13.78
C ALA A 18 8.87 14.03 -14.05
N ALA A 19 9.02 13.25 -12.97
CA ALA A 19 9.19 11.82 -13.10
C ALA A 19 7.89 11.22 -13.63
N SER A 20 7.89 10.77 -14.88
CA SER A 20 6.76 10.06 -15.46
C SER A 20 6.51 8.78 -14.67
N ALA A 21 5.35 8.70 -14.01
CA ALA A 21 4.86 7.43 -13.49
C ALA A 21 4.74 6.43 -14.65
N SER A 22 5.23 5.22 -14.43
CA SER A 22 5.06 4.13 -15.38
C SER A 22 3.66 3.50 -15.24
N ALA A 23 3.16 2.84 -16.27
CA ALA A 23 1.89 2.11 -16.17
C ALA A 23 1.92 1.02 -15.07
N SER A 24 3.11 0.53 -14.70
CA SER A 24 3.32 -0.34 -13.53
C SER A 24 3.12 0.39 -12.19
N ASP A 25 3.45 1.68 -12.08
CA ASP A 25 3.23 2.47 -10.86
C ASP A 25 1.74 2.75 -10.65
N ASP A 26 1.01 3.05 -11.73
CA ASP A 26 -0.45 3.24 -11.69
C ASP A 26 -1.17 1.94 -11.28
N LEU A 27 -0.76 0.80 -11.84
CA LEU A 27 -1.29 -0.51 -11.43
C LEU A 27 -0.94 -0.86 -9.98
N ALA A 28 0.26 -0.51 -9.50
CA ALA A 28 0.66 -0.70 -8.11
C ALA A 28 -0.14 0.21 -7.15
N ALA A 29 -0.45 1.44 -7.57
CA ALA A 29 -1.31 2.36 -6.82
C ALA A 29 -2.76 1.87 -6.75
N LEU A 30 -3.31 1.39 -7.87
CA LEU A 30 -4.65 0.77 -7.90
C LEU A 30 -4.70 -0.51 -7.04
N GLY A 31 -3.71 -1.38 -7.16
CA GLY A 31 -3.59 -2.58 -6.33
C GLY A 31 -3.52 -2.26 -4.84
N ARG A 32 -2.80 -1.19 -4.47
CA ARG A 32 -2.78 -0.66 -3.10
C ARG A 32 -4.16 -0.16 -2.67
N ALA A 33 -4.87 0.59 -3.50
CA ALA A 33 -6.21 1.08 -3.16
C ALA A 33 -7.17 -0.09 -2.85
N LEU A 34 -7.19 -1.10 -3.72
CA LEU A 34 -8.01 -2.31 -3.55
C LEU A 34 -7.61 -3.11 -2.29
N TYR A 35 -6.33 -3.15 -1.93
CA TYR A 35 -5.84 -3.87 -0.75
C TYR A 35 -6.45 -3.37 0.58
N PHE A 36 -6.80 -2.08 0.64
CA PHE A 36 -7.44 -1.46 1.79
C PHE A 36 -8.95 -1.27 1.61
N ASP A 37 -9.53 -1.62 0.46
CA ASP A 37 -10.94 -1.38 0.18
C ASP A 37 -11.85 -2.41 0.87
N GLY A 38 -12.61 -1.94 1.86
CA GLY A 38 -13.60 -2.76 2.57
C GLY A 38 -14.82 -3.11 1.71
N ASN A 39 -15.08 -2.42 0.59
CA ASN A 39 -16.23 -2.71 -0.27
C ASN A 39 -16.10 -4.05 -1.03
N LEU A 40 -14.94 -4.70 -0.97
CA LEU A 40 -14.69 -6.02 -1.56
C LEU A 40 -15.24 -7.18 -0.71
N SER A 41 -15.71 -6.93 0.52
CA SER A 41 -16.44 -7.91 1.33
C SER A 41 -17.96 -7.69 1.33
N TYR A 42 -18.73 -8.72 1.65
CA TYR A 42 -20.19 -8.73 1.49
C TYR A 42 -20.89 -7.75 2.45
N ASN A 43 -20.54 -7.78 3.73
CA ASN A 43 -21.00 -6.84 4.76
C ASN A 43 -20.18 -5.54 4.78
N ARG A 44 -19.15 -5.43 3.94
CA ARG A 44 -18.21 -4.31 3.83
C ARG A 44 -17.40 -4.02 5.09
N THR A 45 -17.11 -5.05 5.89
CA THR A 45 -16.33 -4.93 7.14
C THR A 45 -14.88 -5.40 7.02
N GLN A 46 -14.48 -5.99 5.88
CA GLN A 46 -13.19 -6.64 5.71
C GLN A 46 -12.52 -6.25 4.38
N SER A 47 -11.21 -6.06 4.40
CA SER A 47 -10.34 -5.89 3.23
C SER A 47 -9.14 -6.84 3.32
N CYS A 48 -8.26 -6.86 2.31
CA CYS A 48 -7.03 -7.66 2.37
C CYS A 48 -6.19 -7.28 3.60
N ALA A 49 -6.08 -5.98 3.89
CA ALA A 49 -5.34 -5.45 5.03
C ALA A 49 -5.92 -5.86 6.40
N SER A 50 -7.18 -6.32 6.48
CA SER A 50 -7.77 -6.79 7.74
C SER A 50 -7.13 -8.09 8.24
N CYS A 51 -6.79 -9.02 7.34
CA CYS A 51 -6.06 -10.26 7.67
C CYS A 51 -4.54 -10.14 7.46
N HIS A 52 -4.09 -9.11 6.73
CA HIS A 52 -2.69 -8.92 6.40
C HIS A 52 -2.27 -7.49 6.73
N ALA A 53 -2.22 -7.18 8.03
CA ALA A 53 -2.02 -5.81 8.51
C ALA A 53 -0.57 -5.32 8.26
N PRO A 54 -0.34 -4.23 7.51
CA PRO A 54 1.01 -3.79 7.11
C PRO A 54 1.94 -3.46 8.28
N ASP A 55 1.40 -2.87 9.35
CA ASP A 55 2.10 -2.53 10.59
C ASP A 55 2.50 -3.77 11.43
N ARG A 56 1.97 -4.94 11.05
CA ARG A 56 2.17 -6.23 11.71
C ARG A 56 2.85 -7.23 10.77
N ALA A 57 3.69 -6.74 9.86
CA ALA A 57 4.36 -7.55 8.83
C ALA A 57 3.39 -8.38 7.98
N PHE A 58 2.21 -7.83 7.69
CA PHE A 58 1.19 -8.42 6.80
C PHE A 58 0.63 -9.77 7.25
N VAL A 59 0.57 -10.04 8.57
CA VAL A 59 -0.23 -11.14 9.17
C VAL A 59 -1.47 -10.60 9.88
N ASP A 60 -2.34 -11.48 10.37
CA ASP A 60 -3.59 -11.07 11.05
C ASP A 60 -3.31 -10.71 12.52
N PRO A 61 -3.58 -9.47 12.97
CA PRO A 61 -3.36 -9.07 14.35
C PRO A 61 -4.59 -9.28 15.25
N ARG A 62 -5.72 -9.73 14.71
CA ARG A 62 -7.01 -9.78 15.41
C ARG A 62 -7.13 -10.98 16.37
N GLY A 63 -6.07 -11.76 16.53
CA GLY A 63 -5.99 -12.92 17.42
C GLY A 63 -5.71 -12.56 18.88
N ALA A 64 -6.75 -12.56 19.71
CA ALA A 64 -6.63 -12.65 21.17
C ALA A 64 -7.51 -13.81 21.69
N GLY A 65 -6.89 -14.85 22.25
CA GLY A 65 -7.56 -16.08 22.72
C GLY A 65 -7.50 -17.25 21.72
N GLU A 66 -8.37 -18.25 21.90
CA GLU A 66 -8.45 -19.49 21.08
C GLU A 66 -8.55 -19.22 19.57
N LEU A 67 -9.06 -18.04 19.17
CA LEU A 67 -9.17 -17.62 17.78
C LEU A 67 -7.85 -17.17 17.14
N ALA A 68 -6.74 -17.10 17.88
CA ALA A 68 -5.46 -16.61 17.36
C ALA A 68 -4.78 -17.53 16.32
N ALA A 69 -5.28 -18.75 16.11
CA ALA A 69 -4.73 -19.69 15.13
C ALA A 69 -5.19 -19.42 13.68
N ALA A 70 -6.29 -18.69 13.47
CA ALA A 70 -6.87 -18.47 12.15
C ALA A 70 -7.71 -17.17 12.08
N SER A 71 -7.85 -16.62 10.88
CA SER A 71 -8.57 -15.36 10.66
C SER A 71 -10.09 -15.51 10.78
N LEU A 72 -10.72 -14.52 11.42
CA LEU A 72 -12.18 -14.31 11.37
C LEU A 72 -12.59 -13.64 10.05
N GLY A 73 -13.69 -14.13 9.47
CA GLY A 73 -14.32 -13.58 8.27
C GLY A 73 -15.29 -12.41 8.51
N ASP A 74 -15.69 -11.78 7.42
CA ASP A 74 -16.59 -10.62 7.31
C ASP A 74 -18.02 -10.84 7.86
N ASP A 75 -18.42 -12.10 8.10
CA ASP A 75 -19.69 -12.43 8.77
C ASP A 75 -19.61 -12.40 10.31
N GLY A 76 -18.41 -12.17 10.86
CA GLY A 76 -18.12 -12.17 12.30
C GLY A 76 -18.27 -13.54 12.97
N ARG A 77 -18.32 -14.64 12.21
CA ARG A 77 -18.58 -16.00 12.72
C ARG A 77 -17.70 -17.07 12.10
N SER A 78 -17.49 -17.01 10.78
CA SER A 78 -16.70 -17.98 10.04
C SER A 78 -15.21 -17.81 10.32
N ILE A 79 -14.54 -18.91 10.66
CA ILE A 79 -13.11 -18.97 10.97
C ILE A 79 -12.47 -19.99 10.03
N GLY A 80 -11.30 -19.68 9.48
CA GLY A 80 -10.56 -20.60 8.61
C GLY A 80 -9.93 -21.79 9.36
N ASP A 81 -9.63 -22.88 8.64
CA ASP A 81 -8.80 -24.00 9.14
C ASP A 81 -7.29 -23.67 9.14
N ARG A 82 -6.90 -22.44 8.74
CA ARG A 82 -5.50 -22.03 8.55
C ARG A 82 -5.25 -20.61 9.03
N ASN A 83 -4.04 -20.39 9.54
CA ASN A 83 -3.52 -19.06 9.79
C ASN A 83 -3.32 -18.28 8.48
N ALA A 84 -3.51 -16.96 8.52
CA ALA A 84 -3.12 -16.07 7.45
C ALA A 84 -1.58 -15.90 7.44
N PRO A 85 -0.86 -16.34 6.38
CA PRO A 85 0.58 -16.13 6.27
C PRO A 85 0.89 -14.65 6.05
N SER A 86 2.17 -14.27 6.19
CA SER A 86 2.59 -12.92 5.79
C SER A 86 2.41 -12.73 4.28
N ALA A 87 1.78 -11.64 3.86
CA ALA A 87 1.79 -11.24 2.46
C ALA A 87 3.13 -10.62 2.01
N ALA A 88 4.03 -10.30 2.95
CA ALA A 88 5.38 -9.86 2.61
C ALA A 88 6.15 -11.01 1.94
N TYR A 89 6.97 -10.67 0.93
CA TYR A 89 7.77 -11.63 0.16
C TYR A 89 6.98 -12.73 -0.60
N ALA A 90 5.65 -12.79 -0.52
CA ALA A 90 4.82 -13.79 -1.21
C ALA A 90 5.03 -13.82 -2.74
N ARG A 91 5.44 -12.69 -3.33
CA ARG A 91 5.92 -12.56 -4.72
C ARG A 91 6.98 -13.61 -5.12
N PHE A 92 7.76 -14.12 -4.18
CA PHE A 92 8.85 -15.07 -4.42
C PHE A 92 8.45 -16.53 -4.21
N SER A 93 7.17 -16.81 -3.93
CA SER A 93 6.65 -18.18 -4.06
C SER A 93 6.76 -18.62 -5.53
N PRO A 94 7.31 -19.81 -5.81
CA PRO A 94 7.36 -20.37 -7.17
C PRO A 94 5.98 -20.85 -7.65
#